data_AF-A0A6A0AA32-F1
#
_entry.id   AF-A0A6A0AA32-F1
#
_cell.length_a   1.000
_cell.length_b   1.000
_cell.length_c   1.000
_cell.angle_alpha   90.00
_cell.angle_beta   90.00
_cell.angle_gamma   90.00
#
_symmetry.space_group_name_H-M   'P 1'
#
loop_
_entity.id
_entity.type
_entity.pdbx_description
1 polymer ?
#
loop_
_entity_poly.entity_id
_entity_poly.type
_entity_poly.pdbx_seq_one_letter_code
_entity_poly.pdbx_strand_id
1 'polypeptide(L)' 'MSADGLHLAINLNGYTKGARNEIFAFMPAPVQASYMGFPATSGADFLPWIIVDEVRR' A
#
# COMPACT_ATOMS: atom_id res chain seq x y z
N MET A 1 -9.57 4.89 -10.81
CA MET A 1 -8.51 5.94 -10.82
C MET A 1 -9.05 7.21 -10.19
N SER A 2 -8.23 7.86 -9.35
CA SER A 2 -8.55 9.13 -8.72
C SER A 2 -8.57 10.29 -9.73
N ALA A 3 -9.43 11.27 -9.49
CA ALA A 3 -9.45 12.54 -10.23
C ALA A 3 -8.19 13.39 -9.99
N ASP A 4 -7.48 13.14 -8.89
CA ASP A 4 -6.26 13.87 -8.52
C ASP A 4 -5.04 13.50 -9.39
N GLY A 5 -5.18 12.53 -10.31
CA GLY A 5 -4.08 12.12 -11.21
C GLY A 5 -2.91 11.45 -10.48
N LEU A 6 -3.20 10.67 -9.43
CA LEU A 6 -2.17 9.99 -8.65
C LEU A 6 -1.47 8.90 -9.47
N HIS A 7 -0.16 9.01 -9.62
CA HIS A 7 0.67 8.00 -10.26
C HIS A 7 1.01 6.82 -9.33
N LEU A 8 1.24 7.11 -8.04
CA LEU A 8 1.66 6.14 -7.01
C LEU A 8 0.88 6.34 -5.71
N ALA A 9 0.20 5.30 -5.23
CA ALA A 9 -0.47 5.30 -3.93
C ALA A 9 0.32 4.46 -2.91
N ILE A 10 0.59 5.02 -1.72
CA ILE A 10 1.32 4.33 -0.65
C ILE A 10 0.40 4.06 0.54
N ASN A 11 0.24 2.78 0.90
CA ASN A 11 -0.48 2.36 2.09
C ASN A 11 0.44 2.38 3.30
N LEU A 12 0.18 3.29 4.23
CA LEU A 12 0.90 3.48 5.49
C LEU A 12 0.14 2.93 6.71
N ASN A 13 -0.91 2.15 6.51
CA ASN A 13 -1.74 1.63 7.60
C ASN A 13 -1.71 0.10 7.72
N GLY A 14 -1.76 -0.62 6.58
CA GLY A 14 -2.02 -2.06 6.52
C GLY A 14 -3.18 -2.47 7.43
N TYR A 15 -2.96 -3.40 8.35
CA TYR A 15 -3.99 -3.88 9.29
C TYR A 15 -3.90 -3.25 10.68
N THR A 16 -3.75 -1.93 10.73
CA THR A 16 -3.79 -1.15 11.97
C THR A 16 -5.14 -0.46 12.18
N LYS A 17 -5.36 0.10 13.38
CA LYS A 17 -6.63 0.78 13.73
C LYS A 17 -6.88 1.96 12.81
N GLY A 18 -8.07 2.00 12.19
CA GLY A 18 -8.50 3.09 11.31
C GLY A 18 -8.01 2.97 9.86
N ALA A 19 -7.37 1.86 9.50
CA ALA A 19 -7.02 1.57 8.12
C ALA A 19 -8.25 1.57 7.20
N ARG A 20 -8.06 2.05 5.96
CA ARG A 20 -9.08 2.04 4.89
C ARG A 20 -8.54 1.32 3.66
N ASN A 21 -8.27 0.02 3.81
CA ASN A 21 -7.68 -0.79 2.74
C ASN A 21 -8.58 -0.90 1.51
N GLU A 22 -9.90 -0.77 1.71
CA GLU A 22 -10.90 -0.66 0.66
C GLU A 22 -10.63 0.48 -0.34
N ILE A 23 -9.99 1.59 0.09
CA ILE A 23 -9.55 2.65 -0.83
C ILE A 23 -8.56 2.08 -1.85
N PHE A 24 -7.59 1.27 -1.39
CA PHE A 24 -6.62 0.63 -2.27
C PHE A 24 -7.24 -0.47 -3.14
N ALA A 25 -8.28 -1.15 -2.64
CA ALA A 25 -9.05 -2.10 -3.44
C ALA A 25 -9.74 -1.46 -4.65
N PHE A 26 -10.11 -0.17 -4.58
CA PHE A 26 -10.64 0.58 -5.72
C PHE A 26 -9.58 1.06 -6.74
N MET A 27 -8.30 0.74 -6.52
CA MET A 27 -7.19 1.09 -7.40
C MET A 27 -7.17 2.60 -7.78
N PRO A 28 -7.02 3.53 -6.80
CA PRO A 28 -6.95 4.97 -7.06
C PRO A 28 -5.77 5.38 -7.94
N ALA A 29 -4.67 4.62 -7.94
CA ALA A 29 -3.47 4.86 -8.74
C ALA A 29 -3.07 3.61 -9.53
N PRO A 30 -2.39 3.77 -10.69
CA PRO A 30 -1.90 2.63 -11.48
C PRO A 30 -0.81 1.84 -10.77
N VAL A 31 -0.03 2.47 -9.87
CA VAL A 31 0.93 1.78 -9.01
C VAL A 31 0.54 1.97 -7.55
N GLN A 32 0.53 0.87 -6.80
CA GLN A 32 0.18 0.87 -5.39
C GLN A 32 1.17 0.02 -4.61
N ALA A 33 1.61 0.51 -3.45
CA ALA A 33 2.57 -0.19 -2.60
C ALA A 33 2.23 -0.02 -1.12
N SER A 34 2.62 -0.97 -0.27
CA SER A 34 2.64 -0.81 1.18
C SER A 34 4.03 -0.38 1.66
N TYR A 35 4.07 0.40 2.75
CA TYR A 35 5.31 0.84 3.37
C TYR A 35 5.14 1.12 4.86
N MET A 36 6.07 0.61 5.68
CA MET A 36 6.34 0.94 7.09
C MET A 36 5.20 0.72 8.11
N GLY A 37 3.97 1.17 7.84
CA GLY A 37 2.88 1.21 8.81
C GLY A 37 2.31 -0.13 9.23
N PHE A 38 2.58 -1.19 8.46
CA PHE A 38 2.29 -2.56 8.84
C PHE A 38 3.50 -3.44 8.49
N PRO A 39 4.17 -4.07 9.47
CA PRO A 39 5.47 -4.72 9.28
C PRO A 39 5.33 -6.14 8.71
N ALA A 40 4.45 -6.32 7.74
CA ALA A 40 4.23 -7.59 7.05
C ALA A 40 3.53 -7.36 5.69
N THR A 41 3.41 -8.43 4.90
CA THR A 41 2.59 -8.43 3.69
C THR A 41 1.12 -8.12 4.01
N SER A 42 0.45 -7.39 3.12
CA SER A 42 -1.01 -7.25 3.19
C SER A 42 -1.72 -8.53 2.75
N GLY A 43 -1.07 -9.41 1.98
CA GLY A 43 -1.72 -10.55 1.34
C GLY A 43 -2.82 -10.18 0.34
N ALA A 44 -2.89 -8.91 -0.05
CA ALA A 44 -3.94 -8.38 -0.91
C ALA A 44 -3.44 -8.15 -2.34
N ASP A 45 -4.15 -8.69 -3.33
CA ASP A 45 -3.78 -8.58 -4.75
C ASP A 45 -3.71 -7.13 -5.26
N PHE A 46 -4.42 -6.20 -4.59
CA PHE A 46 -4.42 -4.78 -4.92
C PHE A 46 -3.23 -3.99 -4.33
N LEU A 47 -2.36 -4.63 -3.54
CA LEU A 47 -1.10 -4.07 -3.02
C LEU A 47 0.08 -4.95 -3.45
N PRO A 48 0.45 -4.93 -4.75
CA PRO A 48 1.44 -5.86 -5.30
C PRO A 48 2.87 -5.60 -4.82
N TRP A 49 3.17 -4.40 -4.31
CA TRP A 49 4.51 -4.01 -3.90
C TRP A 49 4.59 -3.73 -2.40
N ILE A 50 5.70 -4.11 -1.77
CA ILE A 50 6.07 -3.69 -0.42
C ILE A 50 7.45 -3.04 -0.48
N ILE A 51 7.57 -1.83 0.06
CA ILE A 51 8.84 -1.12 0.15
C ILE A 51 9.54 -1.57 1.43
N VAL A 52 10.72 -2.15 1.28
CA VAL A 52 11.55 -2.70 2.36
C VAL A 52 13.02 -2.42 2.09
N ASP A 53 13.86 -2.69 3.09
CA ASP A 53 15.31 -2.63 3.00
C ASP A 53 15.96 -4.02 2.99
N GLU A 54 17.23 -4.05 2.60
CA GLU A 54 18.11 -5.21 2.76
C GLU A 54 18.63 -5.25 4.19
N VAL A 55 18.41 -6.37 4.89
CA VAL A 55 19.04 -6.60 6.19
C VAL A 55 20.51 -6.97 5.95
N ARG A 56 21.42 -6.04 6.20
CA ARG A 56 22.86 -6.29 6.16
C ARG A 56 23.33 -7.02 7.41
N ARG A 57 24.23 -8.00 7.22
CA ARG A 57 24.93 -8.70 8.31
C ARG A 57 26.18 -7.94 8.74
#